data_AF-A0AAD1WG70-F1
#
_entry.id   AF-A0AAD1WG70-F1
#
_cell.length_a   1.000
_cell.length_b   1.000
_cell.length_c   1.000
_cell.angle_alpha   90.00
_cell.angle_beta   90.00
_cell.angle_gamma   90.00
#
_symmetry.space_group_name_H-M   'P 1'
#
loop_
_entity.id
_entity.type
_entity.pdbx_description
1 polymer ?
#
loop_
_entity_poly.entity_id
_entity_poly.type
_entity_poly.pdbx_seq_one_letter_code
_entity_poly.pdbx_strand_id
1 'polypeptide(L)'
;MKSYISTKLPQSGYANSNIYGAGLLSTSSELCYRLGACQIVMCGTGMQRSTLSVSLEQAAILARSHGLLPKCIMQATDIMRKQGPRVEISAKNLKVMDQMPQTAPR
;
A
#
# COMPACT_ATOMS: atom_id res chain seq x y z
N MET A 1 -10.74 24.83 8.91
CA MET A 1 -10.22 23.77 8.01
C MET A 1 -11.31 22.73 7.80
N LYS A 2 -11.98 22.73 6.64
CA LYS A 2 -12.99 21.72 6.30
C LYS A 2 -12.27 20.53 5.66
N SER A 3 -12.27 19.39 6.34
CA SER A 3 -11.78 18.11 5.82
C SER A 3 -12.79 17.56 4.81
N TYR A 4 -12.35 17.30 3.57
CA TYR A 4 -13.18 16.79 2.47
C TYR A 4 -12.91 15.31 2.18
N ILE A 5 -12.83 14.46 3.21
CA ILE A 5 -12.85 13.01 3.00
C ILE A 5 -14.15 12.45 3.59
N SER A 6 -15.21 12.54 2.79
CA SER A 6 -16.45 11.79 3.02
C SER A 6 -16.28 10.40 2.44
N THR A 7 -15.92 9.41 3.26
CA THR A 7 -16.00 7.99 2.90
C THR A 7 -17.46 7.56 2.87
N LYS A 8 -18.18 7.87 1.79
CA LYS A 8 -19.39 7.14 1.44
C LYS A 8 -18.97 6.02 0.49
N LEU A 9 -19.16 4.75 0.89
CA LEU A 9 -19.18 3.64 -0.07
C LEU A 9 -20.49 3.71 -0.86
N PRO A 10 -20.47 3.75 -2.20
CA PRO A 10 -21.62 3.37 -2.98
C PRO A 10 -21.51 1.89 -3.37
N GLN A 11 -22.62 1.20 -3.20
CA GLN A 11 -22.89 -0.12 -3.75
C GLN A 11 -22.73 -0.13 -5.27
N SER A 12 -22.30 -1.29 -5.78
CA SER A 12 -22.50 -1.83 -7.13
C SER A 12 -23.04 -0.86 -8.19
N GLY A 13 -22.18 -0.48 -9.15
CA GLY A 13 -22.60 0.24 -10.35
C GLY A 13 -21.40 0.60 -11.21
N TYR A 14 -21.31 -0.04 -12.38
CA TYR A 14 -20.34 0.26 -13.43
C TYR A 14 -20.42 1.75 -13.83
N ALA A 15 -19.38 2.53 -13.54
CA ALA A 15 -19.21 3.88 -14.09
C ALA A 15 -17.71 4.26 -14.15
N ASN A 16 -17.12 4.08 -15.32
CA ASN A 16 -16.04 4.85 -15.97
C ASN A 16 -15.05 5.74 -15.17
N SER A 17 -14.60 5.33 -13.97
CA SER A 17 -13.54 6.01 -13.20
C SER A 17 -12.28 5.16 -12.94
N ASN A 18 -12.14 4.02 -13.64
CA ASN A 18 -11.14 2.98 -13.35
C ASN A 18 -9.78 3.14 -14.07
N ILE A 19 -9.44 4.31 -14.60
CA ILE A 19 -8.18 4.46 -15.36
C ILE A 19 -6.94 4.28 -14.45
N TYR A 20 -7.05 4.57 -13.15
CA TYR A 20 -5.92 4.53 -12.21
C TYR A 20 -5.95 3.43 -11.14
N GLY A 21 -6.89 2.47 -11.23
CA GLY A 21 -7.00 1.26 -10.41
C GLY A 21 -6.30 1.27 -9.04
N ALA A 22 -5.47 0.25 -8.77
CA ALA A 22 -4.57 0.25 -7.60
C ALA A 22 -3.26 1.03 -7.84
N GLY A 23 -2.99 1.44 -9.09
CA GLY A 23 -1.78 2.17 -9.47
C GLY A 23 -1.69 3.57 -8.86
N LEU A 24 -2.83 4.15 -8.46
CA LEU A 24 -2.88 5.43 -7.75
C LEU A 24 -2.04 5.43 -6.47
N LEU A 25 -1.99 4.30 -5.73
CA LEU A 25 -1.19 4.21 -4.50
C LEU A 25 0.30 4.41 -4.77
N SER A 26 0.82 3.73 -5.80
CA SER A 26 2.22 3.84 -6.21
C SER A 26 2.56 5.23 -6.75
N THR A 27 1.68 5.80 -7.58
CA THR A 27 1.88 7.13 -8.18
C THR A 27 1.81 8.25 -7.14
N SER A 28 0.84 8.20 -6.24
CA SER A 28 0.71 9.20 -5.17
C SER A 28 1.87 9.12 -4.18
N SER A 29 2.30 7.91 -3.81
CA SER A 29 3.50 7.70 -2.99
C SER A 29 4.75 8.27 -3.65
N GLU A 30 4.93 8.03 -4.95
CA GLU A 30 6.07 8.58 -5.68
C GLU A 30 6.06 10.10 -5.71
N LEU A 31 4.88 10.71 -5.93
CA LEU A 31 4.74 12.17 -5.89
C LEU A 31 5.09 12.73 -4.51
N CYS A 32 4.53 12.15 -3.44
CA CYS A 32 4.82 12.56 -2.07
C CYS A 32 6.31 12.44 -1.73
N TYR A 33 6.94 11.34 -2.14
CA TYR A 33 8.37 11.12 -1.94
C TYR A 33 9.22 12.19 -2.65
N ARG A 34 8.91 12.49 -3.93
CA ARG A 34 9.62 13.53 -4.70
C ARG A 34 9.44 14.94 -4.13
N LEU A 35 8.30 15.22 -3.51
CA LEU A 35 8.01 16.49 -2.86
C LEU A 35 8.62 16.61 -1.44
N GLY A 36 9.23 15.55 -0.90
CA GLY A 36 9.70 15.53 0.48
C GLY A 36 8.56 15.60 1.52
N ALA A 37 7.36 15.16 1.15
CA ALA A 37 6.19 15.17 2.02
C ALA A 37 6.20 14.01 3.02
N CYS A 38 5.52 14.19 4.15
CA CYS A 38 5.25 13.09 5.07
C CYS A 38 4.14 12.19 4.50
N GLN A 39 4.44 10.91 4.31
CA GLN A 39 3.48 9.93 3.80
C GLN A 39 2.94 9.05 4.92
N ILE A 40 1.61 9.00 5.06
CA ILE A 40 0.91 8.14 6.03
C ILE A 40 0.04 7.15 5.27
N VAL A 41 0.28 5.86 5.50
CA VAL A 41 -0.51 4.77 4.92
C VAL A 41 -1.49 4.24 5.97
N MET A 42 -2.78 4.32 5.67
CA MET A 42 -3.86 3.87 6.56
C MET A 42 -4.81 2.90 5.86
N CYS A 43 -5.34 1.95 6.63
CA CYS A 43 -6.44 1.08 6.22
C CYS A 43 -7.25 0.71 7.48
N GLY A 44 -8.41 0.06 7.32
CA GLY A 44 -9.32 -0.22 8.43
C GLY A 44 -8.72 -1.04 9.58
N THR A 45 -7.74 -1.91 9.31
CA THR A 45 -7.09 -2.79 10.30
C THR A 45 -5.63 -2.41 10.58
N GLY A 46 -5.02 -1.60 9.72
CA GLY A 46 -3.57 -1.33 9.74
C GLY A 46 -2.67 -2.55 9.43
N MET A 47 -3.24 -3.71 9.10
CA MET A 47 -2.52 -4.97 8.91
C MET A 47 -2.24 -5.22 7.42
N GLN A 48 -3.00 -6.10 6.76
CA GLN A 48 -2.65 -6.68 5.45
C GLN A 48 -2.51 -5.62 4.34
N ARG A 49 -3.51 -4.73 4.19
CA ARG A 49 -3.50 -3.69 3.15
C ARG A 49 -2.42 -2.63 3.38
N SER A 50 -2.25 -2.17 4.62
CA SER A 50 -1.21 -1.19 4.95
C SER A 50 0.18 -1.79 4.80
N THR A 51 0.38 -3.05 5.19
CA THR A 51 1.65 -3.76 5.00
C THR A 51 1.97 -3.93 3.51
N LEU A 52 1.00 -4.29 2.67
CA LEU A 52 1.21 -4.34 1.21
C LEU A 52 1.63 -2.99 0.65
N SER A 53 0.89 -1.92 0.95
CA SER A 53 1.16 -0.58 0.41
C SER A 53 2.51 -0.06 0.89
N VAL A 54 2.86 -0.24 2.17
CA VAL A 54 4.16 0.18 2.70
C VAL A 54 5.30 -0.61 2.08
N SER A 55 5.18 -1.94 1.95
CA SER A 55 6.23 -2.75 1.33
C SER A 55 6.46 -2.40 -0.14
N LEU A 56 5.39 -2.10 -0.90
CA LEU A 56 5.51 -1.64 -2.28
C LEU A 56 6.24 -0.29 -2.37
N GLU A 57 5.88 0.67 -1.54
CA GLU A 57 6.53 1.97 -1.47
C GLU A 57 8.02 1.85 -1.13
N GLN A 58 8.37 1.05 -0.11
CA GLN A 58 9.76 0.86 0.27
C GLN A 58 10.56 0.16 -0.82
N ALA A 59 10.00 -0.82 -1.52
CA ALA A 59 10.67 -1.47 -2.65
C ALA A 59 10.88 -0.49 -3.81
N ALA A 60 9.91 0.38 -4.09
CA ALA A 60 10.01 1.41 -5.11
C ALA A 60 11.07 2.47 -4.75
N ILE A 61 11.15 2.89 -3.48
CA ILE A 61 12.21 3.80 -2.99
C ILE A 61 13.59 3.15 -3.14
N LEU A 62 13.73 1.87 -2.74
CA LEU A 62 14.98 1.12 -2.92
C LEU A 62 15.41 1.06 -4.39
N ALA A 63 14.46 0.83 -5.31
CA ALA A 63 14.76 0.78 -6.74
C ALA A 63 15.12 2.14 -7.33
N ARG A 64 14.45 3.22 -6.89
CA ARG A 64 14.67 4.57 -7.41
C ARG A 64 15.92 5.25 -6.82
N SER A 65 16.20 5.03 -5.54
CA SER A 65 17.18 5.83 -4.79
C SER A 65 18.38 5.03 -4.25
N HIS A 66 18.27 3.69 -4.16
CA HIS A 66 19.30 2.86 -3.51
C HIS A 66 19.82 1.71 -4.40
N GLY A 67 19.50 1.70 -5.69
CA GLY A 67 20.09 0.76 -6.65
C GLY A 67 19.52 -0.65 -6.62
N LEU A 68 18.33 -0.87 -6.04
CA LEU A 68 17.64 -2.15 -6.19
C LEU A 68 17.26 -2.37 -7.66
N LEU A 69 17.61 -3.55 -8.19
CA LEU A 69 17.29 -3.92 -9.56
C LEU A 69 15.75 -3.93 -9.77
N PRO A 70 15.21 -3.32 -10.85
CA PRO A 70 13.76 -3.28 -11.07
C PRO A 70 13.07 -4.65 -11.07
N LYS A 71 13.76 -5.69 -11.60
CA LYS A 71 13.29 -7.08 -11.58
C LYS A 71 13.11 -7.67 -10.17
N CYS A 72 13.71 -7.07 -9.15
CA CYS A 72 13.66 -7.51 -7.77
C CYS A 72 12.60 -6.78 -6.94
N ILE A 73 11.89 -5.78 -7.48
CA ILE A 73 10.90 -4.99 -6.72
C ILE A 73 9.82 -5.87 -6.09
N MET A 74 9.23 -6.76 -6.89
CA MET A 74 8.21 -7.70 -6.38
C MET A 74 8.78 -8.65 -5.33
N GLN A 75 10.00 -9.16 -5.55
CA GLN A 75 10.67 -10.04 -4.59
C GLN A 75 10.94 -9.33 -3.26
N ALA A 76 11.47 -8.11 -3.31
CA ALA A 76 11.73 -7.29 -2.12
C ALA A 76 10.42 -6.98 -1.38
N THR A 77 9.36 -6.65 -2.12
CA THR A 77 8.02 -6.44 -1.56
C THR A 77 7.52 -7.67 -0.83
N ASP A 78 7.65 -8.85 -1.43
CA ASP A 78 7.21 -10.11 -0.84
C ASP A 78 8.01 -10.50 0.41
N ILE A 79 9.33 -10.30 0.40
CA ILE A 79 10.19 -10.53 1.56
C ILE A 79 9.78 -9.60 2.71
N MET A 80 9.63 -8.30 2.45
CA MET A 80 9.22 -7.32 3.47
C MET A 80 7.84 -7.63 4.05
N ARG A 81 6.91 -8.17 3.26
CA ARG A 81 5.58 -8.56 3.74
C ARG A 81 5.58 -9.81 4.60
N LYS A 82 6.35 -10.84 4.21
CA LYS A 82 6.30 -12.18 4.81
C LYS A 82 7.31 -12.37 5.94
N GLN A 83 8.43 -11.66 5.89
CA GLN A 83 9.56 -11.81 6.80
C GLN A 83 10.06 -10.47 7.36
N GLY A 84 9.50 -9.34 6.90
CA GLY A 84 9.87 -8.02 7.39
C GLY A 84 9.19 -7.65 8.71
N PRO A 85 9.52 -6.47 9.26
CA PRO A 85 9.15 -6.08 10.63
C PRO A 85 7.63 -5.98 10.85
N ARG A 86 6.84 -5.70 9.80
CA ARG A 86 5.37 -5.57 9.93
C ARG A 86 4.66 -6.89 10.21
N VAL A 87 5.34 -8.05 10.15
CA VAL A 87 4.76 -9.33 10.60
C VAL A 87 4.43 -9.30 12.10
N GLU A 88 5.15 -8.51 12.89
CA GLU A 88 4.87 -8.32 14.31
C GLU A 88 3.52 -7.65 14.55
N ILE A 89 3.06 -6.78 13.64
CA ILE A 89 1.74 -6.15 13.76
C ILE A 89 0.66 -7.23 13.70
N SER A 90 0.83 -8.22 12.80
CA SER A 90 -0.07 -9.37 12.72
C SER A 90 -0.03 -10.21 14.00
N ALA A 91 1.16 -10.44 14.55
CA ALA A 91 1.33 -11.19 15.80
C ALA A 91 0.75 -10.46 17.03
N LYS A 92 0.80 -9.13 17.06
CA LYS A 92 0.21 -8.31 18.14
C LYS A 92 -1.31 -8.21 18.03
N ASN A 93 -1.88 -8.40 16.83
CA ASN A 93 -3.31 -8.22 16.53
C ASN A 93 -4.01 -9.52 16.09
N LEU A 94 -3.61 -10.68 16.63
CA LEU A 94 -4.13 -12.01 16.23
C LEU A 94 -5.66 -12.15 16.33
N LYS A 95 -6.33 -11.33 17.16
CA LYS A 95 -7.78 -11.33 17.31
C LYS A 95 -8.53 -10.63 16.17
N VAL A 96 -7.82 -9.86 15.34
CA VAL A 96 -8.38 -9.15 14.20
C VAL A 96 -8.36 -10.10 13.00
N MET A 97 -9.54 -10.42 12.48
CA MET A 97 -9.67 -11.17 11.23
C MET A 97 -9.39 -10.24 10.05
N ASP A 98 -8.12 -10.16 9.63
CA ASP A 98 -7.72 -9.44 8.43
C ASP A 98 -7.11 -10.39 7.40
N GLN A 99 -7.74 -10.46 6.23
CA GLN A 99 -7.34 -11.31 5.12
C GLN A 99 -6.69 -10.47 4.03
N MET A 100 -5.67 -11.04 3.37
CA MET A 100 -5.07 -10.40 2.20
C MET A 100 -6.13 -10.30 1.09
N PRO A 101 -6.29 -9.14 0.42
CA PRO A 101 -7.20 -9.03 -0.71
C PRO A 101 -6.78 -10.02 -1.80
N GLN A 102 -7.67 -10.93 -2.18
CA GLN A 102 -7.39 -11.95 -3.20
C GLN A 102 -7.19 -11.36 -4.60
N THR A 103 -7.71 -10.15 -4.83
CA THR A 103 -7.64 -9.42 -6.10
C THR A 103 -6.57 -8.33 -6.12
N ALA A 104 -5.62 -8.34 -5.19
CA ALA A 104 -4.52 -7.38 -5.21
C ALA A 104 -3.69 -7.57 -6.51
N PRO A 105 -3.50 -6.51 -7.31
CA PRO A 105 -2.66 -6.60 -8.51
C PRO A 105 -1.21 -6.88 -8.13
N ARG A 106 -0.52 -7.61 -9.00
CA ARG A 106 0.91 -7.91 -8.89
C ARG A 106 1.76 -6.76 -9.38
#